data_AF-A0A2P4P8J8-F1
#
_entry.id   AF-A0A2P4P8J8-F1
#
_cell.length_a   1.000
_cell.length_b   1.000
_cell.length_c   1.000
_cell.angle_alpha   90.00
_cell.angle_beta   90.00
_cell.angle_gamma   90.00
#
_symmetry.space_group_name_H-M   'P 1'
#
loop_
_entity.id
_entity.type
_entity.pdbx_description
1 polymer ?
#
loop_
_entity_poly.entity_id
_entity_poly.type
_entity_poly.pdbx_seq_one_letter_code
_entity_poly.pdbx_strand_id
1 'polypeptide(L)'
;IPRRLQEKFFTYIRKKLLEHLDFITSRAQKEDKNNHMTKTFFNFSYKKYRFYFGIYLPCNHTHTAGLLSNTIATCSIPVPFTMSHHRHACIIHHKNLVLYFISKDNKIPDVSFCKTFKDFHATRLFNRWAKKKKHQNFSNRLGISFTTSYHVYNTNVVATKGLDFIYGKKYGNLQFTPSTSPNVKKRQEARFNALVRHTFHNAKLDDNALKDDKL
;
A
#
# COMPACT_ATOMS: atom_id res chain seq x y z
N ILE A 1 -34.88 -4.87 -12.19
CA ILE A 1 -34.21 -5.47 -13.37
C ILE A 1 -35.31 -5.98 -14.31
N PRO A 2 -35.33 -5.62 -15.61
CA PRO A 2 -36.35 -6.08 -16.56
C PRO A 2 -36.42 -7.61 -16.63
N ARG A 3 -37.63 -8.17 -16.70
CA ARG A 3 -37.89 -9.63 -16.60
C ARG A 3 -37.02 -10.45 -17.56
N ARG A 4 -36.87 -9.99 -18.80
CA ARG A 4 -36.06 -10.64 -19.86
C ARG A 4 -34.55 -10.74 -19.54
N LEU A 5 -34.03 -9.92 -18.62
CA LEU A 5 -32.62 -9.90 -18.24
C LEU A 5 -32.37 -10.53 -16.86
N GLN A 6 -33.44 -10.87 -16.11
CA GLN A 6 -33.32 -11.37 -14.75
C GLN A 6 -32.54 -12.69 -14.70
N GLU A 7 -32.86 -13.65 -15.56
CA GLU A 7 -32.16 -14.94 -15.61
C GLU A 7 -30.67 -14.77 -15.82
N LYS A 8 -30.26 -13.95 -16.80
CA LYS A 8 -28.84 -13.68 -17.08
C LYS A 8 -28.13 -13.09 -15.85
N PHE A 9 -28.74 -12.09 -15.20
CA PHE A 9 -28.12 -11.44 -14.04
C PHE A 9 -28.14 -12.32 -12.79
N PHE A 10 -29.21 -13.07 -12.53
CA PHE A 10 -29.28 -13.97 -11.38
C PHE A 10 -28.34 -15.16 -11.53
N THR A 11 -28.20 -15.73 -12.73
CA THR A 11 -27.18 -16.75 -13.01
C THR A 11 -25.78 -16.20 -12.76
N TYR A 12 -25.50 -14.97 -13.21
CA TYR A 12 -24.22 -14.31 -12.95
C TYR A 12 -23.98 -14.03 -11.45
N ILE A 13 -24.98 -13.50 -10.74
CA ILE A 13 -24.90 -13.22 -9.30
C ILE A 13 -24.69 -14.50 -8.52
N ARG A 14 -25.42 -15.58 -8.85
CA ARG A 14 -25.24 -16.91 -8.25
C ARG A 14 -23.82 -17.42 -8.44
N LYS A 15 -23.31 -17.38 -9.67
CA LYS A 15 -21.92 -17.78 -9.96
C LYS A 15 -20.93 -16.97 -9.14
N LYS A 16 -21.11 -15.64 -9.06
CA LYS A 16 -20.26 -14.76 -8.27
C LYS A 16 -20.33 -15.04 -6.77
N LEU A 17 -21.51 -15.36 -6.23
CA LEU A 17 -21.66 -15.74 -4.82
C LEU A 17 -20.89 -17.03 -4.50
N LEU A 18 -20.94 -18.04 -5.39
CA LEU A 18 -20.20 -19.29 -5.23
C LEU A 18 -18.69 -19.07 -5.29
N GLU A 19 -18.20 -18.37 -6.32
CA GLU A 19 -16.77 -17.99 -6.41
C GLU A 19 -16.30 -17.25 -5.16
N HIS A 20 -17.15 -16.36 -4.63
CA HIS A 20 -16.81 -15.55 -3.47
C HIS A 20 -16.81 -16.36 -2.17
N LEU A 21 -17.70 -17.35 -2.04
CA LEU A 21 -17.69 -18.32 -0.94
C LEU A 21 -16.37 -19.11 -0.93
N ASP A 22 -15.91 -19.55 -2.09
CA ASP A 22 -14.63 -20.26 -2.23
C ASP A 22 -13.46 -19.37 -1.84
N PHE A 23 -13.46 -18.09 -2.26
CA PHE A 23 -12.41 -17.13 -1.89
C PHE A 23 -12.36 -16.84 -0.39
N ILE A 24 -13.52 -16.73 0.27
CA ILE A 24 -13.61 -16.53 1.72
C ILE A 24 -13.06 -17.77 2.43
N THR A 25 -13.54 -18.95 2.06
CA THR A 25 -13.13 -20.22 2.69
C THR A 25 -11.64 -20.46 2.52
N SER A 26 -11.13 -20.34 1.30
CA SER A 26 -9.71 -20.48 0.98
C SER A 26 -8.84 -19.48 1.75
N ARG A 27 -9.29 -18.22 1.89
CA ARG A 27 -8.55 -17.22 2.69
C ARG A 27 -8.55 -17.59 4.17
N ALA A 28 -9.69 -17.97 4.72
CA ALA A 28 -9.86 -18.26 6.15
C ALA A 28 -9.00 -19.46 6.59
N GLN A 29 -8.94 -20.51 5.76
CA GLN A 29 -8.17 -21.72 6.02
C GLN A 29 -6.66 -21.56 5.87
N LYS A 30 -6.20 -20.44 5.30
CA LYS A 30 -4.77 -20.23 5.08
C LYS A 30 -4.05 -20.01 6.41
N GLU A 31 -2.90 -20.66 6.56
CA GLU A 31 -2.05 -20.58 7.78
C GLU A 31 -0.89 -19.58 7.63
N ASP A 32 -1.01 -18.63 6.70
CA ASP A 32 0.03 -17.63 6.46
C ASP A 32 -0.06 -16.47 7.48
N LYS A 33 1.09 -16.04 8.02
CA LYS A 33 1.20 -14.98 9.03
C LYS A 33 1.25 -13.57 8.42
N ASN A 34 0.21 -13.20 7.68
CA ASN A 34 0.13 -11.96 6.92
C ASN A 34 -1.28 -11.36 7.05
N ASN A 35 -1.36 -10.06 6.81
CA ASN A 35 -2.59 -9.31 7.03
C ASN A 35 -3.38 -9.05 5.75
N HIS A 36 -3.34 -9.99 4.80
CA HIS A 36 -4.13 -9.84 3.58
C HIS A 36 -5.62 -10.07 3.90
N MET A 37 -6.47 -9.11 3.51
CA MET A 37 -7.90 -9.13 3.76
C MET A 37 -8.65 -9.49 2.48
N THR A 38 -9.56 -10.45 2.56
CA THR A 38 -10.52 -10.77 1.50
C THR A 38 -11.89 -10.26 1.91
N LYS A 39 -12.53 -9.40 1.11
CA LYS A 39 -13.88 -8.89 1.40
C LYS A 39 -14.89 -10.03 1.44
N THR A 40 -15.92 -9.94 2.25
CA THR A 40 -17.03 -10.92 2.29
C THR A 40 -18.16 -10.62 1.30
N PHE A 41 -18.04 -9.51 0.56
CA PHE A 41 -19.02 -9.05 -0.41
C PHE A 41 -18.37 -8.58 -1.72
N PHE A 42 -19.19 -8.52 -2.77
CA PHE A 42 -18.88 -7.90 -4.05
C PHE A 42 -19.97 -6.89 -4.45
N ASN A 43 -19.62 -6.04 -5.40
CA ASN A 43 -20.51 -4.98 -5.86
C ASN A 43 -21.12 -5.39 -7.20
N PHE A 44 -22.43 -5.22 -7.33
CA PHE A 44 -23.16 -5.40 -8.56
C PHE A 44 -23.85 -4.08 -8.92
N SER A 45 -23.51 -3.50 -10.06
CA SER A 45 -24.13 -2.27 -10.53
C SER A 45 -25.11 -2.55 -11.66
N TYR A 46 -26.29 -1.95 -11.58
CA TYR A 46 -27.28 -1.98 -12.65
C TYR A 46 -27.87 -0.58 -12.85
N LYS A 47 -27.63 0.00 -14.04
CA LYS A 47 -27.93 1.41 -14.33
C LYS A 47 -27.31 2.31 -13.26
N LYS A 48 -28.12 3.16 -12.62
CA LYS A 48 -27.71 4.08 -11.55
C LYS A 48 -27.58 3.42 -10.16
N TYR A 49 -28.01 2.16 -10.01
CA TYR A 49 -28.04 1.49 -8.71
C TYR A 49 -26.82 0.62 -8.49
N ARG A 50 -26.37 0.56 -7.23
CA ARG A 50 -25.27 -0.29 -6.79
C ARG A 50 -25.73 -1.14 -5.61
N PHE A 51 -25.67 -2.45 -5.82
CA PHE A 51 -26.05 -3.46 -4.85
C PHE A 51 -24.79 -4.11 -4.29
N TYR A 52 -24.84 -4.48 -3.02
CA TYR A 52 -23.79 -5.21 -2.33
C TYR A 52 -24.30 -6.62 -2.04
N PHE A 53 -23.69 -7.62 -2.66
CA PHE A 53 -24.01 -9.03 -2.43
C PHE A 53 -22.85 -9.64 -1.66
N GLY A 54 -23.12 -10.31 -0.56
CA GLY A 54 -22.08 -10.92 0.25
C GLY A 54 -22.55 -12.16 0.98
N ILE A 55 -21.57 -12.91 1.45
CA ILE A 55 -21.78 -14.06 2.32
C ILE A 55 -21.85 -13.54 3.76
N TYR A 56 -22.96 -13.84 4.42
CA TYR A 56 -23.11 -13.50 5.83
C TYR A 56 -22.15 -14.35 6.67
N LEU A 57 -21.27 -13.68 7.40
CA LEU A 57 -20.35 -14.29 8.35
C LEU A 57 -20.43 -13.46 9.65
N PRO A 58 -20.90 -14.02 10.77
CA PRO A 58 -21.04 -13.28 12.02
C PRO A 58 -19.68 -12.95 12.62
N CYS A 59 -19.61 -11.88 13.40
CA CYS A 59 -18.38 -11.43 14.05
C CYS A 59 -17.87 -12.39 15.14
N ASN A 60 -18.78 -13.06 15.85
CA ASN A 60 -18.49 -14.02 16.93
C ASN A 60 -17.63 -13.51 18.10
N HIS A 61 -17.34 -12.20 18.17
CA HIS A 61 -16.64 -11.60 19.30
C HIS A 61 -17.58 -11.48 20.50
N THR A 62 -17.08 -11.84 21.67
CA THR A 62 -17.80 -11.69 22.93
C THR A 62 -17.73 -10.25 23.45
N HIS A 63 -18.82 -9.79 24.04
CA HIS A 63 -18.89 -8.52 24.74
C HIS A 63 -19.80 -8.64 25.96
N THR A 64 -19.56 -7.82 26.98
CA THR A 64 -20.38 -7.79 28.18
C THR A 64 -21.70 -7.11 27.87
N ALA A 65 -22.82 -7.83 28.03
CA ALA A 65 -24.14 -7.29 27.84
C ALA A 65 -24.68 -6.75 29.18
N GLY A 66 -24.68 -5.42 29.31
CA GLY A 66 -25.27 -4.69 30.42
C GLY A 66 -24.28 -4.29 31.53
N LEU A 67 -24.59 -3.19 32.22
CA LEU A 67 -23.78 -2.66 33.34
C LEU A 67 -24.00 -3.45 34.66
N LEU A 68 -25.01 -4.31 34.71
CA LEU A 68 -25.52 -4.96 35.93
C LEU A 68 -25.62 -6.50 35.84
N SER A 69 -25.41 -7.10 34.67
CA SER A 69 -25.48 -8.55 34.45
C SER A 69 -24.19 -9.04 33.79
N ASN A 70 -23.51 -10.00 34.41
CA ASN A 70 -22.30 -10.66 33.87
C ASN A 70 -22.61 -11.60 32.69
N THR A 71 -23.59 -11.25 31.86
CA THR A 71 -24.00 -12.00 30.68
C THR A 71 -23.07 -11.68 29.53
N ILE A 72 -22.35 -12.69 29.04
CA ILE A 72 -21.48 -12.61 27.87
C ILE A 72 -22.37 -12.82 26.63
N ALA A 73 -22.47 -11.80 25.78
CA ALA A 73 -23.18 -11.90 24.50
C ALA A 73 -22.20 -12.00 23.33
N THR A 74 -22.57 -12.76 22.30
CA THR A 74 -21.80 -12.89 21.06
C THR A 74 -22.27 -11.89 20.01
N CYS A 75 -21.32 -11.26 19.32
CA CYS A 75 -21.62 -10.28 18.29
C CYS A 75 -22.10 -10.97 16.99
N SER A 76 -23.31 -10.63 16.55
CA SER A 76 -23.92 -11.11 15.30
C SER A 76 -23.72 -10.16 14.11
N ILE A 77 -23.01 -9.05 14.28
CA ILE A 77 -22.81 -8.08 13.18
C ILE A 77 -22.01 -8.77 12.05
N PRO A 78 -22.44 -8.65 10.78
CA PRO A 78 -21.72 -9.26 9.67
C PRO A 78 -20.33 -8.65 9.52
N VAL A 79 -19.33 -9.49 9.29
CA VAL A 79 -17.96 -9.02 9.06
C VAL A 79 -17.76 -8.59 7.61
N PRO A 80 -17.05 -7.47 7.36
CA PRO A 80 -16.81 -6.98 6.00
C PRO A 80 -15.67 -7.70 5.26
N PHE A 81 -14.85 -8.48 5.97
CA PHE A 81 -13.71 -9.22 5.42
C PHE A 81 -13.34 -10.43 6.29
N THR A 82 -12.57 -11.34 5.69
CA THR A 82 -11.89 -12.45 6.38
C THR A 82 -10.38 -12.42 6.06
N MET A 83 -9.58 -12.94 6.98
CA MET A 83 -8.13 -13.07 6.89
C MET A 83 -7.71 -14.51 7.17
N SER A 84 -6.42 -14.80 7.02
CA SER A 84 -5.83 -16.10 7.37
C SER A 84 -6.09 -16.49 8.83
N HIS A 85 -6.07 -17.78 9.13
CA HIS A 85 -6.39 -18.36 10.45
C HIS A 85 -7.81 -18.02 10.93
N HIS A 86 -8.78 -17.97 10.01
CA HIS A 86 -10.17 -17.65 10.31
C HIS A 86 -10.35 -16.32 11.06
N ARG A 87 -9.39 -15.39 10.94
CA ARG A 87 -9.48 -14.09 11.61
C ARG A 87 -10.44 -13.18 10.87
N HIS A 88 -11.48 -12.74 11.55
CA HIS A 88 -12.46 -11.79 11.04
C HIS A 88 -13.05 -11.00 12.21
N ALA A 89 -13.41 -9.74 11.97
CA ALA A 89 -14.10 -8.92 12.97
C ALA A 89 -15.03 -7.94 12.26
N CYS A 90 -16.13 -7.56 12.92
CA CYS A 90 -16.98 -6.48 12.44
C CYS A 90 -16.29 -5.13 12.66
N ILE A 91 -16.88 -4.06 12.13
CA ILE A 91 -16.32 -2.70 12.24
C ILE A 91 -16.13 -2.26 13.71
N ILE A 92 -16.99 -2.70 14.63
CA ILE A 92 -16.94 -2.35 16.06
C ILE A 92 -15.81 -3.12 16.77
N HIS A 93 -15.64 -4.40 16.43
CA HIS A 93 -14.64 -5.28 17.04
C HIS A 93 -13.31 -5.31 16.28
N HIS A 94 -13.13 -4.46 15.27
CA HIS A 94 -11.91 -4.42 14.46
C HIS A 94 -10.64 -4.24 15.32
N LYS A 95 -10.74 -3.49 16.43
CA LYS A 95 -9.64 -3.31 17.40
C LYS A 95 -9.21 -4.59 18.13
N ASN A 96 -10.09 -5.58 18.21
CA ASN A 96 -9.83 -6.87 18.86
C ASN A 96 -9.17 -7.87 17.88
N LEU A 97 -9.05 -7.51 16.61
CA LEU A 97 -8.46 -8.36 15.60
C LEU A 97 -6.94 -8.44 15.79
N VAL A 98 -6.43 -9.65 16.01
CA VAL A 98 -4.99 -9.89 16.09
C VAL A 98 -4.38 -9.71 14.70
N LEU A 99 -3.63 -8.62 14.51
CA LEU A 99 -2.85 -8.39 13.30
C LEU A 99 -1.46 -9.00 13.46
N TYR A 100 -1.01 -9.76 12.47
CA TYR A 100 0.37 -10.18 12.44
C TYR A 100 1.21 -8.95 12.16
N PHE A 101 2.09 -8.56 13.08
CA PHE A 101 3.11 -7.60 12.72
C PHE A 101 3.91 -8.23 11.58
N ILE A 102 3.74 -7.68 10.37
CA ILE A 102 4.84 -7.68 9.43
C ILE A 102 5.82 -6.79 10.15
N SER A 103 6.73 -7.39 10.93
CA SER A 103 7.96 -6.71 11.25
C SER A 103 8.39 -6.10 9.93
N LYS A 104 8.43 -4.77 9.85
CA LYS A 104 9.30 -4.11 8.88
C LYS A 104 10.64 -4.66 9.27
N ASP A 105 11.00 -5.78 8.66
CA ASP A 105 11.95 -6.69 9.26
C ASP A 105 13.23 -5.89 9.36
N ASN A 106 13.54 -5.45 10.57
CA ASN A 106 14.86 -5.01 10.95
C ASN A 106 15.80 -6.23 11.00
N LYS A 107 15.51 -7.25 10.19
CA LYS A 107 16.34 -8.41 9.99
C LYS A 107 17.55 -7.93 9.22
N ILE A 108 18.63 -7.86 9.97
CA ILE A 108 19.97 -7.91 9.42
C ILE A 108 20.01 -9.22 8.61
N PRO A 109 20.31 -9.20 7.31
CA PRO A 109 20.46 -10.43 6.54
C PRO A 109 21.44 -11.37 7.25
N ASP A 110 21.16 -12.67 7.29
CA ASP A 110 21.97 -13.66 8.03
C ASP A 110 23.46 -13.62 7.68
N VAL A 111 23.79 -13.13 6.47
CA VAL A 111 25.16 -12.94 5.96
C VAL A 111 25.87 -11.67 6.44
N SER A 112 25.25 -10.84 7.28
CA SER A 112 25.80 -9.56 7.71
C SER A 112 26.33 -9.62 9.14
N PHE A 113 27.61 -9.26 9.32
CA PHE A 113 28.29 -9.14 10.62
C PHE A 113 27.82 -7.96 11.48
N CYS A 114 26.74 -7.27 11.10
CA CYS A 114 26.25 -6.11 11.84
C CYS A 114 25.53 -6.54 13.12
N LYS A 115 25.82 -5.88 14.25
CA LYS A 115 25.24 -6.20 15.56
C LYS A 115 23.84 -5.62 15.74
N THR A 116 23.56 -4.48 15.12
CA THR A 116 22.26 -3.81 15.19
C THR A 116 21.75 -3.44 13.80
N PHE A 117 20.43 -3.23 13.68
CA PHE A 117 19.82 -2.77 12.42
C PHE A 117 20.31 -1.37 12.03
N LYS A 118 20.57 -0.51 13.02
CA LYS A 118 21.14 0.82 12.79
C LYS A 118 22.52 0.71 12.15
N ASP A 119 23.36 -0.20 12.66
CA ASP A 119 24.69 -0.47 12.09
C ASP A 119 24.59 -1.04 10.68
N PHE A 120 23.67 -1.97 10.46
CA PHE A 120 23.42 -2.54 9.12
C PHE A 120 23.03 -1.46 8.13
N HIS A 121 22.09 -0.58 8.50
CA HIS A 121 21.65 0.49 7.62
C HIS A 121 22.76 1.51 7.34
N ALA A 122 23.47 1.95 8.38
CA ALA A 122 24.60 2.86 8.25
C ALA A 122 25.72 2.28 7.37
N THR A 123 26.12 1.03 7.62
CA THR A 123 27.12 0.29 6.82
C THR A 123 26.68 0.14 5.37
N ARG A 124 25.40 -0.15 5.11
CA ARG A 124 24.86 -0.25 3.75
C ARG A 124 24.89 1.10 3.03
N LEU A 125 24.59 2.19 3.71
CA LEU A 125 24.66 3.54 3.14
C LEU A 125 26.11 3.95 2.86
N PHE A 126 27.01 3.74 3.82
CA PHE A 126 28.45 3.96 3.66
C PHE A 126 28.99 3.21 2.44
N ASN A 127 28.72 1.90 2.33
CA ASN A 127 29.19 1.09 1.21
C ASN A 127 28.64 1.55 -0.14
N ARG A 128 27.37 1.99 -0.19
CA ARG A 128 26.76 2.53 -1.42
C ARG A 128 27.41 3.85 -1.84
N TRP A 129 27.68 4.73 -0.88
CA TRP A 129 28.37 5.99 -1.12
C TRP A 129 29.83 5.78 -1.51
N ALA A 130 30.60 5.00 -0.74
CA ALA A 130 32.02 4.74 -0.96
C ALA A 130 32.28 4.11 -2.34
N LYS A 131 31.42 3.16 -2.75
CA LYS A 131 31.48 2.54 -4.08
C LYS A 131 30.89 3.41 -5.20
N LYS A 132 30.45 4.64 -4.89
CA LYS A 132 29.76 5.57 -5.81
C LYS A 132 28.65 4.89 -6.62
N LYS A 133 27.90 3.97 -5.98
CA LYS A 133 26.91 3.14 -6.67
C LYS A 133 25.78 4.01 -7.20
N LYS A 134 25.59 3.97 -8.52
CA LYS A 134 24.44 4.58 -9.20
C LYS A 134 23.38 3.51 -9.42
N HIS A 135 22.13 3.83 -9.07
CA HIS A 135 20.97 2.97 -9.28
C HIS A 135 20.07 3.60 -10.33
N GLN A 136 19.69 2.81 -11.34
CA GLN A 136 18.71 3.21 -12.35
C GLN A 136 17.32 2.91 -11.82
N ASN A 137 16.46 3.92 -11.80
CA ASN A 137 15.08 3.81 -11.34
C ASN A 137 14.14 4.07 -12.52
N PHE A 138 13.05 3.30 -12.59
CA PHE A 138 12.01 3.49 -13.59
C PHE A 138 10.64 3.51 -12.94
N SER A 139 9.80 4.45 -13.34
CA SER A 139 8.41 4.55 -12.89
C SER A 139 7.45 4.17 -14.00
N ASN A 140 6.90 2.95 -13.92
CA ASN A 140 5.86 2.48 -14.84
C ASN A 140 4.62 3.39 -14.85
N ARG A 141 4.33 4.06 -13.72
CA ARG A 141 3.14 4.91 -13.59
C ARG A 141 3.27 6.22 -14.37
N LEU A 142 4.47 6.78 -14.39
CA LEU A 142 4.77 8.10 -14.95
C LEU A 142 5.52 8.02 -16.28
N GLY A 143 6.11 6.87 -16.62
CA GLY A 143 6.98 6.74 -17.80
C GLY A 143 8.24 7.58 -17.67
N ILE A 144 8.88 7.58 -16.49
CA ILE A 144 10.14 8.32 -16.25
C ILE A 144 11.24 7.38 -15.76
N SER A 145 12.46 7.66 -16.19
CA SER A 145 13.69 7.06 -15.68
C SER A 145 14.56 8.11 -15.01
N PHE A 146 15.26 7.72 -13.95
CA PHE A 146 16.24 8.58 -13.29
C PHE A 146 17.28 7.76 -12.51
N THR A 147 18.46 8.34 -12.36
CA THR A 147 19.53 7.78 -11.54
C THR A 147 19.44 8.29 -10.11
N THR A 148 19.78 7.42 -9.15
CA THR A 148 20.02 7.80 -7.76
C THR A 148 21.37 7.33 -7.28
N SER A 149 22.07 8.18 -6.54
CA SER A 149 23.30 7.85 -5.82
C SER A 149 23.26 8.46 -4.42
N TYR A 150 24.21 8.08 -3.56
CA TYR A 150 24.39 8.72 -2.27
C TYR A 150 25.58 9.68 -2.33
N HIS A 151 25.48 10.78 -1.58
CA HIS A 151 26.57 11.70 -1.30
C HIS A 151 26.64 11.95 0.20
N VAL A 152 27.76 12.50 0.67
CA VAL A 152 27.97 12.87 2.08
C VAL A 152 27.80 14.38 2.19
N TYR A 153 27.08 14.82 3.21
CA TYR A 153 27.02 16.24 3.56
C TYR A 153 28.32 16.66 4.24
N ASN A 154 28.74 17.91 4.02
CA ASN A 154 29.85 18.49 4.76
C ASN A 154 29.47 18.54 6.26
N THR A 155 30.41 18.20 7.14
CA THR A 155 30.23 18.22 8.60
C THR A 155 29.70 19.57 9.10
N ASN A 156 30.15 20.66 8.49
CA ASN A 156 29.69 22.00 8.83
C ASN A 156 28.20 22.19 8.49
N VAL A 157 27.73 21.63 7.39
CA VAL A 157 26.30 21.69 6.98
C VAL A 157 25.44 20.84 7.90
N VAL A 158 25.92 19.65 8.28
CA VAL A 158 25.20 18.78 9.22
C VAL A 158 25.03 19.47 10.57
N ALA A 159 26.09 20.09 11.10
CA ALA A 159 26.05 20.80 12.37
C ALA A 159 25.19 22.08 12.31
N THR A 160 25.36 22.92 11.28
CA THR A 160 24.63 24.19 11.16
C THR A 160 23.15 24.00 10.86
N LYS A 161 22.77 22.99 10.07
CA LYS A 161 21.36 22.69 9.75
C LYS A 161 20.72 21.70 10.73
N GLY A 162 21.44 21.20 11.73
CA GLY A 162 20.92 20.25 12.73
C GLY A 162 20.41 18.94 12.12
N LEU A 163 21.11 18.40 11.12
CA LEU A 163 20.68 17.18 10.43
C LEU A 163 21.06 15.93 11.23
N ASP A 164 20.10 15.02 11.43
CA ASP A 164 20.33 13.72 12.09
C ASP A 164 21.03 12.69 11.18
N PHE A 165 21.32 13.03 9.92
CA PHE A 165 21.84 12.11 8.91
C PHE A 165 23.04 12.67 8.13
N ILE A 166 24.02 11.81 7.89
CA ILE A 166 25.27 12.16 7.18
C ILE A 166 25.14 12.01 5.65
N TYR A 167 24.31 11.07 5.20
CA TYR A 167 24.17 10.73 3.78
C TYR A 167 22.91 11.33 3.18
N GLY A 168 23.07 12.03 2.05
CA GLY A 168 21.98 12.53 1.23
C GLY A 168 21.80 11.71 -0.04
N LYS A 169 20.56 11.57 -0.50
CA LYS A 169 20.27 10.94 -1.80
C LYS A 169 20.32 11.98 -2.90
N LYS A 170 21.20 11.79 -3.88
CA LYS A 170 21.31 12.61 -5.08
C LYS A 170 20.51 11.96 -6.21
N TYR A 171 19.70 12.76 -6.88
CA TYR A 171 18.92 12.37 -8.05
C TYR A 171 19.53 13.02 -9.29
N GLY A 172 19.52 12.32 -10.43
CA GLY A 172 20.05 12.86 -11.68
C GLY A 172 19.55 12.09 -12.90
N ASN A 173 19.86 12.59 -14.09
CA ASN A 173 19.50 11.97 -15.37
C ASN A 173 18.00 11.66 -15.49
N LEU A 174 17.15 12.61 -15.08
CA LEU A 174 15.70 12.47 -15.26
C LEU A 174 15.40 12.47 -16.76
N GLN A 175 14.71 11.45 -17.23
CA GLN A 175 14.28 11.29 -18.61
C GLN A 175 12.84 10.83 -18.66
N PHE A 176 12.10 11.31 -19.65
CA PHE A 176 10.77 10.82 -19.97
C PHE A 176 10.88 9.66 -20.96
N THR A 177 10.62 8.45 -20.49
CA THR A 177 10.74 7.18 -21.20
C THR A 177 9.39 6.43 -21.15
N PRO A 178 8.40 6.85 -21.96
CA PRO A 178 7.07 6.28 -21.92
C PRO A 178 7.04 4.85 -22.51
N SER A 179 5.97 4.14 -22.19
CA SER A 179 5.67 2.82 -22.75
C SER A 179 5.48 2.92 -24.27
N THR A 180 5.83 1.84 -24.98
CA THR A 180 5.55 1.67 -26.42
C THR A 180 4.05 1.57 -26.72
N SER A 181 3.23 1.16 -25.73
CA SER A 181 1.78 1.05 -25.90
C SER A 181 1.12 2.44 -25.94
N PRO A 182 0.38 2.81 -27.00
CA PRO A 182 -0.20 4.15 -27.15
C PRO A 182 -1.13 4.57 -26.00
N ASN A 183 -1.97 3.65 -25.52
CA ASN A 183 -2.90 3.90 -24.42
C ASN A 183 -2.18 4.14 -23.10
N VAL A 184 -1.08 3.42 -22.86
CA VAL A 184 -0.27 3.56 -21.65
C VAL A 184 0.55 4.83 -21.72
N LYS A 185 1.17 5.12 -22.87
CA LYS A 185 1.91 6.35 -23.15
C LYS A 185 1.07 7.59 -22.87
N LYS A 186 -0.14 7.69 -23.45
CA LYS A 186 -1.06 8.82 -23.22
C LYS A 186 -1.38 9.03 -21.73
N ARG A 187 -1.57 7.95 -20.97
CA ARG A 187 -1.82 8.01 -19.52
C ARG A 187 -0.58 8.45 -18.73
N GLN A 188 0.61 7.99 -19.13
CA GLN A 188 1.87 8.38 -18.51
C GLN A 188 2.17 9.86 -18.75
N GLU A 189 2.02 10.34 -19.99
CA GLU A 189 2.16 11.75 -20.37
C GLU A 189 1.24 12.66 -19.56
N ALA A 190 -0.06 12.35 -19.51
CA ALA A 190 -1.03 13.14 -18.76
C ALA A 190 -0.66 13.22 -17.26
N ARG A 191 -0.19 12.12 -16.67
CA ARG A 191 0.23 12.08 -15.26
C ARG A 191 1.53 12.82 -15.01
N PHE A 192 2.50 12.70 -15.92
CA PHE A 192 3.77 13.42 -15.83
C PHE A 192 3.54 14.93 -15.93
N ASN A 193 2.77 15.39 -16.92
CA ASN A 193 2.44 16.81 -17.09
C ASN A 193 1.63 17.37 -15.92
N ALA A 194 0.73 16.57 -15.32
CA ALA A 194 0.04 16.96 -14.09
C ALA A 194 1.00 17.09 -12.91
N LEU A 195 1.94 16.16 -12.76
CA LEU A 195 2.94 16.21 -11.68
C LEU A 195 3.88 17.42 -11.82
N VAL A 196 4.36 17.69 -13.04
CA VAL A 196 5.16 18.88 -13.36
C VAL A 196 4.41 20.13 -12.95
N ARG A 197 3.20 20.34 -13.47
CA ARG A 197 2.36 21.51 -13.13
C ARG A 197 2.18 21.67 -11.62
N HIS A 198 1.84 20.59 -10.92
CA HIS A 198 1.65 20.62 -9.47
C HIS A 198 2.94 20.99 -8.71
N THR A 199 4.09 20.46 -9.15
CA THR A 199 5.37 20.68 -8.46
C THR A 199 5.86 22.11 -8.64
N PHE A 200 5.83 22.64 -9.87
CA PHE A 200 6.27 24.01 -10.17
C PHE A 200 5.30 25.05 -9.61
N HIS A 201 3.99 24.82 -9.70
CA HIS A 201 2.99 25.69 -9.09
C HIS A 201 3.17 25.83 -7.57
N ASN A 202 3.38 24.72 -6.86
CA ASN A 202 3.56 24.75 -5.40
C ASN A 202 4.88 25.37 -4.96
N ALA A 203 5.88 25.36 -5.82
CA ALA A 203 7.18 25.93 -5.51
C ALA A 203 7.23 27.46 -5.71
N LYS A 204 6.22 28.08 -6.35
CA LYS A 204 6.28 29.49 -6.83
C LYS A 204 7.57 29.78 -7.63
N LEU A 205 8.11 28.75 -8.29
CA LEU A 205 9.34 28.86 -9.06
C LEU A 205 8.96 29.08 -10.52
N ASP A 206 9.47 30.17 -11.10
CA ASP A 206 9.46 30.36 -12.55
C ASP A 206 10.33 29.29 -13.23
N ASP A 207 10.03 28.96 -14.49
CA ASP A 207 10.73 27.93 -15.27
C ASP A 207 12.24 28.22 -15.42
N ASN A 208 12.66 29.46 -15.17
CA ASN A 208 14.04 29.95 -15.26
C ASN A 208 14.80 30.03 -13.92
N ALA A 209 14.23 29.61 -12.79
CA ALA A 209 14.88 29.76 -11.47
C ALA A 209 16.17 28.92 -11.34
N LEU A 210 17.29 29.58 -10.99
CA LEU A 210 18.63 29.00 -10.89
C LEU A 210 18.69 27.90 -9.80
N LYS A 211 19.61 26.94 -9.97
CA LYS A 211 19.74 25.76 -9.10
C LYS A 211 20.08 26.09 -7.64
N ASP A 212 20.74 27.22 -7.41
CA ASP A 212 21.26 27.57 -6.09
C ASP A 212 20.20 28.17 -5.17
N ASP A 213 19.06 28.64 -5.72
CA ASP A 213 17.90 29.11 -4.93
C ASP A 213 17.00 27.97 -4.43
N LYS A 214 17.36 26.71 -4.69
CA LYS A 214 16.54 25.51 -4.41
C LYS A 214 17.13 24.57 -3.35
N LEU A 215 18.09 25.01 -2.51
CA LEU A 215 18.79 24.18 -1.50
C LEU A 215 19.00 24.84 -0.12
#